data_AF-A0A2L2YDL6-F1
#
_entry.id   AF-A0A2L2YDL6-F1
#
_cell.length_a   1.000
_cell.length_b   1.000
_cell.length_c   1.000
_cell.angle_alpha   90.00
_cell.angle_beta   90.00
_cell.angle_gamma   90.00
#
_symmetry.space_group_name_H-M   'P 1'
#
loop_
_entity.id
_entity.type
_entity.pdbx_description
1 polymer ?
#
loop_
_entity_poly.entity_id
_entity_poly.type
_entity_poly.pdbx_seq_one_letter_code
_entity_poly.pdbx_strand_id
1 'polypeptide(L)'
;MADKRESSRVKESNQRKVMDEASRRRRIKKALEVLEQDNFHDDPHANLVMHKNAPKFEETIESKKRRKLKTEPFKQRFRKNFTALLEDEVQFFTKDKTNYLTAKVPSSKYPERHFCAVCGFESAYTCVQCGTKFCSVRCHGVHQDTRCLKWTT
;
A
#
# COMPACT_ATOMS: atom_id res chain seq x y z
N MET A 1 -37.88 19.99 4.85
CA MET A 1 -36.55 19.75 4.24
C MET A 1 -36.73 19.95 2.74
N ALA A 2 -36.30 21.09 2.19
CA ALA A 2 -36.56 21.42 0.79
C ALA A 2 -35.56 20.69 -0.11
N ASP A 3 -36.06 19.77 -0.94
CA ASP A 3 -35.31 19.13 -2.02
C ASP A 3 -34.83 20.22 -3.00
N LYS A 4 -33.53 20.52 -2.95
CA LYS A 4 -32.89 21.37 -3.96
C LYS A 4 -32.88 20.60 -5.27
N ARG A 5 -33.87 20.85 -6.14
CA ARG A 5 -33.83 20.51 -7.56
C ARG A 5 -32.68 21.26 -8.22
N GLU A 6 -31.49 20.68 -8.19
CA GLU A 6 -30.33 21.20 -8.92
C GLU A 6 -30.38 20.74 -10.38
N SER A 7 -30.14 21.70 -11.28
CA SER A 7 -30.00 21.44 -12.72
C SER A 7 -28.87 20.44 -12.99
N SER A 8 -29.09 19.51 -13.91
CA SER A 8 -28.09 18.53 -14.36
C SER A 8 -26.77 19.18 -14.77
N ARG A 9 -26.84 20.39 -15.33
CA ARG A 9 -25.67 21.18 -15.74
C ARG A 9 -24.82 21.64 -14.55
N VAL A 10 -25.47 21.97 -13.43
CA VAL A 10 -24.79 22.35 -12.17
C VAL A 10 -24.14 21.12 -11.54
N LYS A 11 -24.83 19.98 -11.54
CA LYS A 11 -24.25 18.70 -11.08
C LYS A 11 -23.00 18.32 -11.88
N GLU A 12 -23.04 18.42 -13.20
CA GLU A 12 -21.89 18.08 -14.05
C GLU A 12 -20.72 19.05 -13.85
N SER A 13 -21.00 20.34 -13.64
CA SER A 13 -19.96 21.33 -13.32
C SER A 13 -19.27 21.06 -11.97
N ASN A 14 -20.02 20.60 -10.97
CA ASN A 14 -19.48 20.23 -9.67
C ASN A 14 -18.62 18.96 -9.73
N GLN A 15 -18.96 18.01 -10.61
CA GLN A 15 -18.14 16.81 -10.86
C GLN A 15 -16.84 17.12 -11.60
N ARG A 16 -16.76 18.26 -12.31
CA ARG A 16 -15.55 18.73 -13.01
C ARG A 16 -14.76 19.78 -12.21
N LYS A 17 -15.06 19.94 -10.92
CA LYS A 17 -14.40 20.92 -10.06
C LYS A 17 -12.91 20.59 -9.91
N VAL A 18 -12.05 21.57 -10.20
CA VAL A 18 -10.59 21.45 -10.04
C VAL A 18 -10.28 21.10 -8.60
N MET A 19 -9.55 20.01 -8.39
CA MET A 19 -9.12 19.63 -7.05
C MET A 19 -7.75 20.23 -6.73
N ASP A 20 -7.70 20.96 -5.62
CA ASP A 20 -6.46 21.55 -5.14
C ASP A 20 -5.39 20.48 -4.88
N GLU A 21 -4.14 20.86 -5.06
CA GLU A 21 -2.97 19.99 -4.93
C GLU A 21 -2.87 19.37 -3.53
N ALA A 22 -3.18 20.14 -2.48
CA ALA A 22 -3.20 19.63 -1.11
C ALA A 22 -4.26 18.52 -0.92
N SER A 23 -5.43 18.69 -1.55
CA SER A 23 -6.51 17.71 -1.50
C SER A 23 -6.13 16.42 -2.23
N ARG A 24 -5.43 16.53 -3.37
CA ARG A 24 -4.90 15.38 -4.11
C ARG A 24 -3.87 14.60 -3.29
N ARG A 25 -2.92 15.28 -2.65
CA ARG A 25 -1.93 14.65 -1.76
C ARG A 25 -2.56 13.92 -0.58
N ARG A 26 -3.59 14.50 0.05
CA ARG A 26 -4.32 13.85 1.15
C ARG A 26 -4.97 12.54 0.73
N ARG A 27 -5.58 12.50 -0.46
CA ARG A 27 -6.19 11.28 -1.00
C ARG A 27 -5.16 10.20 -1.31
N ILE A 28 -4.04 10.58 -1.92
CA ILE A 28 -2.93 9.64 -2.18
C ILE A 28 -2.42 9.05 -0.87
N LYS A 29 -2.22 9.88 0.16
CA LYS A 29 -1.77 9.40 1.48
C LYS A 29 -2.77 8.42 2.10
N LYS A 30 -4.06 8.72 2.05
CA LYS A 30 -5.12 7.82 2.54
C LYS A 30 -5.12 6.48 1.80
N ALA A 31 -4.94 6.49 0.48
CA ALA A 31 -4.87 5.26 -0.31
C ALA A 31 -3.65 4.40 0.08
N LEU A 32 -2.48 5.02 0.31
CA LEU A 32 -1.29 4.32 0.81
C LEU A 32 -1.54 3.71 2.19
N GLU A 33 -2.19 4.46 3.10
CA GLU A 33 -2.53 3.97 4.44
C GLU A 33 -3.49 2.77 4.40
N VAL A 34 -4.47 2.77 3.51
CA VAL A 34 -5.38 1.62 3.31
C VAL A 34 -4.62 0.39 2.81
N LEU A 35 -3.71 0.57 1.84
CA LEU A 35 -2.86 -0.52 1.33
C LEU A 35 -1.90 -1.05 2.41
N GLU A 36 -1.42 -0.19 3.30
CA GLU A 36 -0.60 -0.59 4.45
C GLU A 36 -1.41 -1.40 5.47
N GLN A 37 -2.67 -1.02 5.72
CA GLN A 37 -3.56 -1.75 6.63
C GLN A 37 -3.94 -3.13 6.09
N ASP A 38 -4.19 -3.28 4.79
CA ASP A 38 -4.60 -4.55 4.19
C ASP A 38 -3.49 -5.62 4.23
N ASN A 39 -2.22 -5.19 4.26
CA ASN A 39 -1.09 -6.10 4.45
C ASN A 39 -1.00 -6.70 5.87
N PHE A 40 -1.71 -6.14 6.85
CA PHE A 40 -1.72 -6.66 8.21
C PHE A 40 -2.93 -7.59 8.39
N HIS A 41 -2.68 -8.89 8.46
CA HIS A 41 -3.67 -9.88 8.87
C HIS A 41 -3.26 -10.46 10.22
N ASP A 42 -4.19 -10.45 11.18
CA ASP A 42 -4.03 -11.20 12.42
C ASP A 42 -3.85 -12.68 12.09
N ASP A 43 -2.90 -13.34 12.77
CA ASP A 43 -2.62 -14.76 12.58
C ASP A 43 -3.92 -15.57 12.73
N PRO A 44 -4.41 -16.23 11.66
CA PRO A 44 -5.65 -17.01 11.72
C PRO A 44 -5.56 -18.17 12.72
N HIS A 45 -4.36 -18.49 13.22
CA HIS A 45 -4.10 -19.49 14.24
C HIS A 45 -3.78 -18.90 15.62
N ALA A 46 -3.92 -17.59 15.83
CA ALA A 46 -3.63 -16.94 17.12
C ALA A 46 -4.45 -17.51 18.29
N ASN A 47 -5.68 -17.95 18.01
CA ASN A 47 -6.59 -18.58 18.98
C ASN A 47 -6.70 -20.11 18.81
N LEU A 48 -5.76 -20.75 18.11
CA LEU A 48 -5.78 -22.20 17.95
C LEU A 48 -5.45 -22.87 19.29
N VAL A 49 -6.49 -23.18 20.07
CA VAL A 49 -6.38 -24.00 21.27
C VAL A 49 -6.07 -25.41 20.81
N MET A 50 -4.82 -25.84 20.98
CA MET A 50 -4.46 -27.24 20.75
C MET A 50 -5.30 -28.11 21.68
N HIS A 51 -6.28 -28.81 21.12
CA HIS A 51 -7.10 -29.74 21.88
C HIS A 51 -6.20 -30.84 22.46
N LYS A 52 -6.26 -31.01 23.78
CA LYS A 52 -5.43 -31.95 24.57
C LYS A 52 -5.67 -33.42 24.20
N ASN A 53 -6.70 -33.69 23.40
CA ASN A 53 -7.11 -35.00 22.92
C ASN A 53 -6.69 -35.25 21.45
N ALA A 54 -5.81 -34.41 20.89
CA ALA A 54 -5.24 -34.68 19.58
C ALA A 54 -4.50 -36.04 19.60
N PRO A 55 -4.78 -36.97 18.67
CA PRO A 55 -4.18 -38.29 18.68
C PRO A 55 -2.67 -38.17 18.53
N LYS A 56 -1.93 -38.65 19.54
CA LYS A 56 -0.48 -38.78 19.46
C LYS A 56 -0.17 -39.95 18.53
N PHE A 57 0.14 -39.65 17.28
CA PHE A 57 0.80 -40.63 16.42
C PHE A 57 2.23 -40.84 16.95
N GLU A 58 2.48 -42.04 17.44
CA GLU A 58 3.78 -42.48 17.94
C GLU A 58 4.65 -42.80 16.71
N GLU A 59 5.47 -41.83 16.29
CA GLU A 59 6.51 -42.07 15.28
C GLU A 59 7.60 -42.95 15.90
N THR A 60 7.53 -44.26 15.64
CA THR A 60 8.62 -45.21 15.84
C THR A 60 9.74 -44.90 14.85
N ILE A 61 10.58 -43.91 15.15
CA ILE A 61 11.87 -43.75 14.47
C ILE A 61 12.93 -43.27 15.47
N GLU A 62 14.00 -44.06 15.56
CA GLU A 62 15.02 -44.03 16.60
C GLU A 62 15.67 -42.66 16.87
N SER A 63 15.76 -42.41 18.17
CA SER A 63 16.48 -41.38 18.90
C SER A 63 17.87 -41.02 18.34
N LYS A 64 17.96 -39.94 17.56
CA LYS A 64 19.15 -39.05 17.58
C LYS A 64 18.74 -37.71 18.14
N LYS A 65 19.23 -37.43 19.36
CA LYS A 65 19.12 -36.19 20.16
C LYS A 65 18.83 -34.94 19.31
N ARG A 66 17.55 -34.70 18.99
CA ARG A 66 17.10 -33.36 18.64
C ARG A 66 16.98 -32.62 19.96
N ARG A 67 18.02 -31.85 20.30
CA ARG A 67 17.87 -30.69 21.20
C ARG A 67 16.56 -30.02 20.75
N LYS A 68 15.60 -29.86 21.67
CA LYS A 68 14.41 -29.07 21.44
C LYS A 68 14.89 -27.67 21.06
N LEU A 69 15.12 -27.44 19.76
CA LEU A 69 15.18 -26.10 19.21
C LEU A 69 13.82 -25.54 19.56
N LYS A 70 13.83 -24.59 20.50
CA LYS A 70 12.69 -23.77 20.87
C LYS A 70 11.84 -23.59 19.62
N THR A 71 10.59 -24.00 19.71
CA THR A 71 9.53 -23.77 18.72
C THR A 71 9.19 -22.27 18.69
N GLU A 72 10.22 -21.43 18.52
CA GLU A 72 10.22 -19.97 18.50
C GLU A 72 11.22 -19.51 17.43
N PRO A 73 10.96 -19.91 16.18
CA PRO A 73 11.06 -18.91 15.11
C PRO A 73 9.80 -18.85 14.25
N PHE A 74 8.86 -19.80 14.41
CA PHE A 74 7.67 -19.87 13.55
C PHE A 74 6.56 -18.91 13.99
N LYS A 75 6.43 -18.64 15.30
CA LYS A 75 5.49 -17.64 15.83
C LYS A 75 5.96 -16.20 15.64
N GLN A 76 7.26 -16.01 15.43
CA GLN A 76 7.87 -14.68 15.34
C GLN A 76 7.95 -14.15 13.91
N ARG A 77 7.80 -15.02 12.90
CA ARG A 77 7.76 -14.61 11.48
C ARG A 77 6.50 -13.84 11.07
N PHE A 78 5.46 -13.82 11.91
CA PHE A 78 4.15 -13.26 11.56
C PHE A 78 3.71 -12.06 12.43
N ARG A 79 4.57 -11.51 13.29
CA ARG A 79 4.11 -10.60 14.37
C ARG A 79 4.57 -9.15 14.31
N LYS A 80 5.24 -8.72 13.24
CA LYS A 80 5.68 -7.33 13.13
C LYS A 80 5.24 -6.76 11.79
N ASN A 81 4.46 -5.68 11.84
CA ASN A 81 4.24 -4.85 10.68
C ASN A 81 5.58 -4.24 10.24
N PHE A 82 5.64 -3.75 9.01
CA PHE A 82 6.88 -3.19 8.47
C PHE A 82 7.46 -2.09 9.40
N THR A 83 6.62 -1.28 10.01
CA THR A 83 7.01 -0.25 10.99
C THR A 83 7.73 -0.84 12.20
N ALA A 84 7.21 -1.90 12.81
CA ALA A 84 7.82 -2.57 13.95
C ALA A 84 9.14 -3.27 13.58
N LEU A 85 9.27 -3.76 12.33
CA LEU A 85 10.55 -4.27 11.82
C LEU A 85 11.59 -3.16 11.68
N LEU A 86 11.19 -1.96 11.25
CA LEU A 86 12.09 -0.80 11.19
C LEU A 86 12.54 -0.35 12.58
N GLU A 87 11.63 -0.32 13.56
CA GLU A 87 11.96 0.04 14.94
C GLU A 87 12.98 -0.93 15.56
N ASP A 88 12.80 -2.24 15.35
CA ASP A 88 13.78 -3.24 15.75
C ASP A 88 15.14 -3.00 15.08
N GLU A 89 15.16 -2.76 13.76
CA GLU A 89 16.41 -2.58 13.02
C GLU A 89 17.20 -1.36 13.51
N VAL A 90 16.50 -0.31 13.96
CA VAL A 90 17.11 0.86 14.61
C VAL A 90 17.68 0.49 15.99
N GLN A 91 16.96 -0.31 16.78
CA GLN A 91 17.42 -0.72 18.12
C GLN A 91 18.63 -1.67 18.08
N PHE A 92 18.71 -2.55 17.08
CA PHE A 92 19.81 -3.51 16.89
C PHE A 92 20.90 -3.00 15.93
N PHE A 93 20.92 -1.69 15.65
CA PHE A 93 21.86 -1.11 14.70
C PHE A 93 23.32 -1.37 15.12
N THR A 94 23.99 -2.22 14.35
CA THR A 94 25.43 -2.39 14.40
C THR A 94 26.03 -1.49 13.32
N LYS A 95 26.96 -0.62 13.68
CA LYS A 95 27.54 0.41 12.78
C LYS A 95 28.10 -0.13 11.45
N ASP A 96 28.35 -1.43 11.36
CA ASP A 96 28.98 -2.09 10.21
C ASP A 96 27.98 -2.62 9.15
N LYS A 97 26.66 -2.49 9.34
CA LYS A 97 25.66 -2.97 8.36
C LYS A 97 24.76 -1.85 7.83
N THR A 98 24.56 -1.85 6.51
CA THR A 98 23.58 -1.00 5.84
C THR A 98 22.16 -1.39 6.28
N ASN A 99 21.46 -0.46 6.91
CA ASN A 99 20.07 -0.57 7.34
C ASN A 99 19.13 0.10 6.31
N TYR A 100 17.87 -0.31 6.25
CA TYR A 100 16.80 0.33 5.47
C TYR A 100 16.83 1.87 5.48
N LEU A 101 17.06 2.50 6.64
CA LEU A 101 17.12 3.96 6.75
C LEU A 101 18.38 4.57 6.12
N THR A 102 19.51 3.87 6.22
CA THR A 102 20.80 4.31 5.67
C THR A 102 20.92 4.06 4.16
N ALA A 103 20.16 3.09 3.63
CA ALA A 103 20.11 2.76 2.21
C ALA A 103 19.31 3.78 1.37
N LYS A 104 18.83 4.87 1.97
CA LYS A 104 18.04 5.90 1.28
C LYS A 104 18.89 6.65 0.25
N VAL A 105 18.44 6.63 -0.99
CA VAL A 105 19.04 7.38 -2.10
C VAL A 105 18.72 8.89 -1.95
N PRO A 106 19.67 9.80 -2.23
CA PRO A 106 19.40 11.23 -2.25
C PRO A 106 18.36 11.60 -3.33
N SER A 107 17.77 12.79 -3.21
CA SER A 107 16.82 13.29 -4.21
C SER A 107 17.43 13.32 -5.61
N SER A 108 16.57 13.14 -6.63
CA SER A 108 16.99 13.20 -8.03
C SER A 108 17.72 14.50 -8.35
N LYS A 109 18.81 14.40 -9.11
CA LYS A 109 19.54 15.56 -9.66
C LYS A 109 18.91 16.09 -10.95
N TYR A 110 18.01 15.31 -11.57
CA TYR A 110 17.40 15.61 -12.86
C TYR A 110 15.93 16.02 -12.69
N PRO A 111 15.42 16.90 -13.58
CA PRO A 111 14.02 17.32 -13.54
C PRO A 111 13.07 16.12 -13.78
N GLU A 112 11.89 16.21 -13.19
CA GLU A 112 10.85 15.20 -13.38
C GLU A 112 10.38 15.16 -14.85
N ARG A 113 10.26 13.95 -15.39
CA ARG A 113 9.66 13.73 -16.72
C ARG A 113 8.19 13.38 -16.55
N HIS A 114 7.35 13.91 -17.43
CA HIS A 114 5.92 13.66 -17.38
C HIS A 114 5.50 12.72 -18.51
N PHE A 115 5.10 11.51 -18.14
CA PHE A 115 4.58 10.50 -19.07
C PHE A 115 3.08 10.32 -18.93
N CYS A 116 2.44 9.96 -20.04
CA CYS A 116 1.03 9.65 -20.07
C CYS A 116 0.75 8.32 -19.37
N ALA A 117 -0.16 8.32 -18.41
CA ALA A 117 -0.55 7.11 -17.68
C ALA A 117 -1.30 6.05 -18.51
N VAL A 118 -1.71 6.39 -19.74
CA VAL A 118 -2.41 5.48 -20.66
C VAL A 118 -1.45 4.91 -21.71
N CYS A 119 -0.65 5.78 -22.33
CA CYS A 119 0.12 5.46 -23.54
C CYS A 119 1.64 5.37 -23.27
N GLY A 120 2.14 5.87 -22.14
CA GLY A 120 3.57 5.89 -21.81
C GLY A 120 4.41 6.97 -22.52
N PHE A 121 3.88 7.61 -23.58
CA PHE A 121 4.56 8.72 -24.26
C PHE A 121 4.60 10.00 -23.42
N GLU A 122 5.43 10.97 -23.83
CA GLU A 122 5.51 12.28 -23.21
C GLU A 122 4.13 12.95 -23.14
N SER A 123 3.85 13.59 -22.01
CA SER A 123 2.55 14.17 -21.71
C SER A 123 2.64 15.68 -21.58
N ALA A 124 1.82 16.39 -22.36
CA ALA A 124 1.68 17.84 -22.28
C ALA A 124 0.51 18.27 -21.39
N TYR A 125 -0.45 17.37 -21.12
CA TYR A 125 -1.72 17.71 -20.49
C TYR A 125 -1.90 17.03 -19.14
N THR A 126 -2.72 17.64 -18.29
CA THR A 126 -2.99 17.18 -16.91
C THR A 126 -4.49 17.13 -16.68
N CYS A 127 -4.99 16.03 -16.11
CA CYS A 127 -6.39 15.89 -15.75
C CYS A 127 -6.75 16.83 -14.59
N VAL A 128 -7.85 17.55 -14.72
CA VAL A 128 -8.31 18.56 -13.76
C VAL A 128 -8.84 17.93 -12.46
N GLN A 129 -9.31 16.68 -12.53
CA GLN A 129 -9.90 15.97 -11.40
C GLN A 129 -8.87 15.30 -10.50
N CYS A 130 -7.97 14.52 -11.09
CA CYS A 130 -7.01 13.70 -10.35
C CYS A 130 -5.55 14.12 -10.54
N GLY A 131 -5.25 15.04 -11.45
CA GLY A 131 -3.88 15.49 -11.72
C GLY A 131 -3.03 14.52 -12.56
N THR A 132 -3.61 13.42 -13.06
CA THR A 132 -2.87 12.45 -13.90
C THR A 132 -2.54 13.06 -15.26
N LYS A 133 -1.33 12.79 -15.76
CA LYS A 133 -0.87 13.32 -17.04
C LYS A 133 -1.33 12.46 -18.22
N PHE A 134 -1.62 13.09 -19.36
CA PHE A 134 -2.01 12.39 -20.59
C PHE A 134 -1.43 13.03 -21.87
N CYS A 135 -1.29 12.21 -22.92
CA CYS A 135 -0.68 12.59 -24.20
C CYS A 135 -1.68 13.21 -25.19
N SER A 136 -2.94 12.75 -25.21
CA SER A 136 -3.95 13.17 -26.19
C SER A 136 -5.38 13.11 -25.66
N VAL A 137 -6.35 13.70 -26.38
CA VAL A 137 -7.79 13.64 -26.04
C VAL A 137 -8.30 12.21 -25.98
N ARG A 138 -7.80 11.30 -26.85
CA ARG A 138 -8.13 9.87 -26.78
C ARG A 138 -7.71 9.27 -25.45
N CYS A 139 -6.48 9.56 -25.02
CA CYS A 139 -5.99 9.09 -23.71
C CYS A 139 -6.73 9.75 -22.54
N HIS A 140 -7.21 10.99 -22.70
CA HIS A 140 -8.07 11.63 -21.71
C HIS A 140 -9.40 10.90 -21.56
N GLY A 141 -10.06 10.51 -22.66
CA GLY A 141 -11.30 9.71 -22.62
C GLY A 141 -11.07 8.37 -21.91
N VAL A 142 -10.07 7.61 -22.34
CA VAL A 142 -9.71 6.33 -21.69
C VAL A 142 -9.37 6.52 -20.22
N HIS A 143 -8.69 7.62 -19.87
CA HIS A 143 -8.39 7.97 -18.50
C HIS A 143 -9.67 8.24 -17.70
N GLN A 144 -10.60 9.04 -18.22
CA GLN A 144 -11.88 9.33 -17.57
C GLN A 144 -12.70 8.06 -17.30
N ASP A 145 -12.73 7.13 -18.26
CA ASP A 145 -13.55 5.94 -18.17
C ASP A 145 -13.01 4.89 -17.18
N THR A 146 -11.68 4.72 -17.13
CA THR A 146 -11.08 3.56 -16.45
C THR A 146 -10.17 3.90 -15.27
N ARG A 147 -9.67 5.14 -15.18
CA ARG A 147 -8.58 5.52 -14.28
C ARG A 147 -8.84 6.75 -13.42
N CYS A 148 -9.74 7.64 -13.84
CA CYS A 148 -10.01 8.88 -13.13
C CYS A 148 -10.70 8.58 -11.79
N LEU A 149 -10.05 8.98 -10.69
CA LEU A 149 -10.54 8.88 -9.31
C LEU A 149 -10.80 7.46 -8.76
N LYS A 150 -10.69 6.40 -9.55
CA LYS A 150 -10.99 4.99 -9.17
C LYS A 150 -10.25 4.50 -7.92
N TRP A 151 -9.02 4.96 -7.68
CA TRP A 151 -8.16 4.47 -6.59
C TRP A 151 -7.87 5.51 -5.52
N THR A 152 -8.62 6.63 -5.51
CA THR A 152 -8.32 7.80 -4.65
C THR A 152 -9.50 8.26 -3.78
N THR A 153 -10.58 7.49 -3.72
CA THR A 153 -11.75 7.70 -2.84
C THR A 153 -11.50 7.19 -1.43
#